data_AF-A0A512HUA9-F1
#
_entry.id   AF-A0A512HUA9-F1
#
_cell.length_a   1.000
_cell.length_b   1.000
_cell.length_c   1.000
_cell.angle_alpha   90.00
_cell.angle_beta   90.00
_cell.angle_gamma   90.00
#
_symmetry.space_group_name_H-M   'P 1'
#
loop_
_entity.id
_entity.type
_entity.pdbx_description
1 polymer ?
#
loop_
_entity_poly.entity_id
_entity_poly.type
_entity_poly.pdbx_seq_one_letter_code
_entity_poly.pdbx_strand_id
1 'polypeptide(L)'
;MSLSTEGEFKEDQTLEGGRSTDVQPRSLAVLGIVLGVGLGGFVDGIVLHQLLQWHHMLTSTDTDNIGVRYYPESTVHGLEINTVWDGLFHVFTWVMVLVGLALLYSRVQHSRGRVWTSRALWGWVLVGAGVFNLVEGVVDHHILGIHHVRSGDNQMWWDLGFLALGALLVLVGWLLQRGASYRDPELSAARGRGEQA
;
A
#
# COMPACT_ATOMS: atom_id res chain seq x y z
N MET A 1 15.93 66.69 -38.33
CA MET A 1 14.68 66.01 -38.77
C MET A 1 15.08 64.64 -39.29
N SER A 2 14.60 63.57 -38.65
CA SER A 2 14.50 62.19 -39.16
C SER A 2 15.79 61.34 -39.27
N LEU A 3 16.05 60.43 -38.30
CA LEU A 3 15.87 58.94 -38.32
C LEU A 3 17.16 58.21 -38.77
N SER A 4 17.95 57.62 -37.86
CA SER A 4 17.85 56.27 -37.26
C SER A 4 17.95 55.10 -38.25
N THR A 5 19.10 54.42 -38.24
CA THR A 5 19.21 52.96 -38.45
C THR A 5 20.48 52.45 -37.79
N GLU A 6 20.37 51.99 -36.54
CA GLU A 6 21.21 50.91 -36.01
C GLU A 6 20.25 49.89 -35.40
N GLY A 7 20.15 48.74 -36.06
CA GLY A 7 19.41 47.59 -35.54
C GLY A 7 20.26 46.92 -34.47
N GLU A 8 19.95 47.19 -33.21
CA GLU A 8 20.51 46.44 -32.09
C GLU A 8 19.68 45.17 -31.89
N PHE A 9 20.33 44.04 -32.18
CA PHE A 9 19.91 42.70 -31.82
C PHE A 9 19.89 42.57 -30.29
N LYS A 10 18.72 42.41 -29.69
CA LYS A 10 18.60 41.89 -28.33
C LYS A 10 17.46 40.90 -28.27
N GLU A 11 17.84 39.63 -28.31
CA GLU A 11 16.98 38.48 -28.04
C GLU A 11 16.26 38.69 -26.70
N ASP A 12 14.93 38.76 -26.77
CA ASP A 12 14.08 38.55 -25.61
C ASP A 12 14.07 37.05 -25.31
N GLN A 13 15.09 36.60 -24.57
CA GLN A 13 15.05 35.30 -23.89
C GLN A 13 14.03 35.40 -22.76
N THR A 14 12.75 35.34 -23.12
CA THR A 14 11.68 35.00 -22.19
C THR A 14 12.05 33.65 -21.58
N LEU A 15 12.42 33.70 -20.31
CA LEU A 15 12.66 32.56 -19.46
C LEU A 15 11.39 31.70 -19.46
N GLU A 16 11.35 30.70 -20.35
CA GLU A 16 10.40 29.60 -20.22
C GLU A 16 10.68 28.97 -18.86
N GLY A 17 9.82 29.31 -17.90
CA GLY A 17 9.79 28.70 -16.58
C GLY A 17 9.71 27.21 -16.77
N GLY A 18 10.85 26.54 -16.56
CA GLY A 18 10.92 25.10 -16.51
C GLY A 18 9.85 24.63 -15.55
N ARG A 19 8.83 23.96 -16.08
CA ARG A 19 7.87 23.23 -15.25
C ARG A 19 8.70 22.20 -14.50
N SER A 20 9.04 22.53 -13.26
CA SER A 20 9.36 21.52 -12.25
C SER A 20 8.25 20.50 -12.37
N THR A 21 8.61 19.28 -12.79
CA THR A 21 7.67 18.17 -12.83
C THR A 21 7.43 17.77 -11.39
N ASP A 22 6.62 18.58 -10.72
CA ASP A 22 6.19 18.39 -9.36
C ASP A 22 5.58 16.99 -9.30
N VAL A 23 6.31 16.08 -8.68
CA VAL A 23 5.98 14.66 -8.66
C VAL A 23 4.71 14.54 -7.83
N GLN A 24 3.56 14.41 -8.49
CA GLN A 24 2.28 14.42 -7.79
C GLN A 24 2.24 13.35 -6.69
N PRO A 25 1.95 13.74 -5.42
CA PRO A 25 1.82 12.85 -4.26
C PRO A 25 0.90 11.65 -4.50
N ARG A 26 -0.06 11.80 -5.42
CA ARG A 26 -1.03 10.78 -5.82
C ARG A 26 -0.40 9.53 -6.45
N SER A 27 0.77 9.66 -7.09
CA SER A 27 1.45 8.55 -7.75
C SER A 27 2.07 7.54 -6.77
N LEU A 28 2.63 8.01 -5.66
CA LEU A 28 3.19 7.13 -4.61
C LEU A 28 2.12 6.50 -3.74
N ALA A 29 0.98 7.19 -3.58
CA ALA A 29 -0.14 6.68 -2.80
C ALA A 29 -0.70 5.39 -3.40
N VAL A 30 -1.07 5.40 -4.68
CA VAL A 30 -1.65 4.22 -5.36
C VAL A 30 -0.69 3.04 -5.33
N LEU A 31 0.57 3.27 -5.70
CA LEU A 31 1.62 2.26 -5.67
C LEU A 31 1.78 1.66 -4.27
N GLY A 32 1.95 2.52 -3.26
CA GLY A 32 2.19 2.07 -1.89
C GLY A 32 0.99 1.31 -1.34
N ILE A 33 -0.24 1.79 -1.57
CA ILE A 33 -1.46 1.14 -1.13
C ILE A 33 -1.61 -0.24 -1.78
N VAL A 34 -1.46 -0.35 -3.10
CA VAL A 34 -1.58 -1.64 -3.81
C VAL A 34 -0.52 -2.63 -3.33
N LEU A 35 0.73 -2.19 -3.22
CA LEU A 35 1.81 -3.01 -2.69
C LEU A 35 1.55 -3.41 -1.22
N GLY A 36 1.03 -2.49 -0.41
CA GLY A 36 0.69 -2.71 0.99
C GLY A 36 -0.46 -3.68 1.20
N VAL A 37 -1.51 -3.61 0.37
CA VAL A 37 -2.60 -4.60 0.38
C VAL A 37 -2.06 -5.99 0.09
N GLY A 38 -1.24 -6.10 -0.96
CA GLY A 38 -0.61 -7.37 -1.32
C GLY A 38 0.28 -7.91 -0.20
N LEU A 39 1.20 -7.11 0.34
CA LEU A 39 2.11 -7.53 1.41
C LEU A 39 1.38 -7.84 2.72
N GLY A 40 0.40 -7.03 3.10
CA GLY A 40 -0.42 -7.23 4.30
C GLY A 40 -1.15 -8.56 4.25
N GLY A 41 -1.88 -8.83 3.16
CA GLY A 41 -2.55 -10.11 2.97
C GLY A 41 -1.58 -11.29 2.84
N PHE A 42 -0.39 -11.08 2.27
CA PHE A 42 0.62 -12.15 2.21
C PHE A 42 1.16 -12.53 3.60
N VAL A 43 1.38 -11.52 4.47
CA VAL A 43 1.78 -11.75 5.86
C VAL A 43 0.67 -12.46 6.63
N ASP A 44 -0.58 -12.04 6.44
CA ASP A 44 -1.75 -12.67 7.02
C ASP A 44 -1.86 -14.15 6.63
N GLY A 45 -1.85 -14.45 5.33
CA GLY A 45 -1.94 -15.82 4.82
C GLY A 45 -0.80 -16.73 5.26
N ILE A 46 0.43 -16.23 5.35
CA ILE A 46 1.54 -17.03 5.85
C ILE A 46 1.44 -17.21 7.36
N VAL A 47 1.34 -16.11 8.11
CA VAL A 47 1.49 -16.16 9.57
C VAL A 47 0.23 -16.76 10.20
N LEU A 48 -0.96 -16.28 9.83
CA LEU A 48 -2.20 -16.69 10.47
C LEU A 48 -2.77 -17.97 9.87
N HIS A 49 -2.77 -18.14 8.53
CA HIS A 49 -3.33 -19.36 7.92
C HIS A 49 -2.38 -20.54 7.94
N GLN A 50 -1.08 -20.33 7.68
CA GLN A 50 -0.15 -21.45 7.47
C GLN A 50 0.72 -21.77 8.67
N LEU A 51 1.33 -20.77 9.31
CA LEU A 51 2.24 -20.98 10.44
C LEU A 51 1.49 -21.23 11.74
N LEU A 52 0.50 -20.37 12.04
CA LEU A 52 -0.30 -20.47 13.25
C LEU A 52 -1.56 -21.31 13.07
N GLN A 53 -2.07 -21.40 11.84
CA GLN A 53 -3.29 -22.12 11.50
C GLN A 53 -4.46 -21.72 12.40
N TRP A 54 -4.56 -20.42 12.70
CA TRP A 54 -5.61 -19.89 13.59
C TRP A 54 -6.95 -19.76 12.89
N HIS A 55 -6.91 -19.56 11.58
CA HIS A 55 -8.06 -19.48 10.70
C HIS A 55 -7.62 -19.77 9.26
N HIS A 56 -8.54 -20.26 8.43
CA HIS A 56 -8.40 -20.36 6.99
C HIS A 56 -9.64 -19.75 6.33
N MET A 57 -9.61 -19.54 5.01
CA MET A 57 -10.67 -18.81 4.29
C MET A 57 -12.12 -19.21 4.63
N LEU A 58 -12.39 -20.47 4.96
CA LEU A 58 -13.74 -20.98 5.24
C LEU A 58 -13.93 -21.59 6.64
N THR A 59 -13.02 -21.35 7.58
CA THR A 59 -13.04 -22.06 8.88
C THR A 59 -14.18 -21.67 9.81
N SER A 60 -14.83 -20.52 9.58
CA SER A 60 -15.95 -20.07 10.42
C SER A 60 -17.31 -20.19 9.73
N THR A 61 -17.39 -21.01 8.68
CA THR A 61 -18.65 -21.29 7.94
C THR A 61 -19.69 -22.10 8.74
N ASP A 62 -19.44 -22.39 10.03
CA ASP A 62 -20.43 -22.95 10.95
C ASP A 62 -21.40 -21.88 11.50
N THR A 63 -20.98 -20.61 11.47
CA THR A 63 -21.70 -19.47 12.05
C THR A 63 -21.86 -18.30 11.08
N ASP A 64 -21.65 -18.55 9.78
CA ASP A 64 -21.72 -17.50 8.76
C ASP A 64 -23.13 -16.96 8.49
N ASN A 65 -23.19 -15.77 7.88
CA ASN A 65 -24.43 -15.04 7.61
C ASN A 65 -25.02 -15.32 6.22
N ILE A 66 -24.39 -16.18 5.40
CA ILE A 66 -24.71 -16.36 3.98
C ILE A 66 -25.04 -17.81 3.59
N GLY A 67 -25.03 -18.73 4.55
CA GLY A 67 -25.38 -20.14 4.38
C GLY A 67 -24.35 -20.94 3.60
N VAL A 68 -23.06 -20.62 3.76
CA VAL A 68 -21.99 -21.42 3.13
C VAL A 68 -21.93 -22.79 3.82
N ARG A 69 -21.54 -23.82 3.08
CA ARG A 69 -21.37 -25.14 3.66
C ARG A 69 -20.22 -25.11 4.66
N TYR A 70 -20.43 -25.67 5.85
CA TYR A 70 -19.37 -25.78 6.84
C TYR A 70 -18.27 -26.78 6.43
N TYR A 71 -17.01 -26.34 6.48
CA TYR A 71 -15.82 -27.14 6.20
C TYR A 71 -14.86 -27.17 7.41
N PRO A 72 -15.00 -28.15 8.32
CA PRO A 72 -14.21 -28.17 9.56
C PRO A 72 -12.72 -28.39 9.29
N GLU A 73 -11.88 -27.53 9.84
CA GLU A 73 -10.41 -27.64 9.87
C GLU A 73 -9.87 -28.89 10.57
N SER A 74 -10.70 -29.58 11.36
CA SER A 74 -10.34 -30.83 12.02
C SER A 74 -10.45 -32.07 11.11
N THR A 75 -10.82 -31.90 9.83
CA THR A 75 -10.95 -33.00 8.86
C THR A 75 -10.02 -32.81 7.68
N VAL A 76 -9.52 -33.91 7.10
CA VAL A 76 -8.66 -33.86 5.90
C VAL A 76 -9.37 -33.15 4.76
N HIS A 77 -10.64 -33.49 4.50
CA HIS A 77 -11.42 -32.86 3.44
C HIS A 77 -11.62 -31.35 3.68
N GLY A 78 -11.89 -30.93 4.92
CA GLY A 78 -12.01 -29.51 5.25
C GLY A 78 -10.69 -28.76 5.09
N LEU A 79 -9.57 -29.36 5.48
CA LEU A 79 -8.23 -28.80 5.26
C LEU A 79 -7.88 -28.70 3.77
N GLU A 80 -8.23 -29.68 2.94
CA GLU A 80 -8.03 -29.63 1.49
C GLU A 80 -8.80 -28.45 0.86
N ILE A 81 -10.05 -28.26 1.25
CA ILE A 81 -10.88 -27.15 0.76
C ILE A 81 -10.31 -25.81 1.23
N ASN A 82 -10.01 -25.66 2.52
CA ASN A 82 -9.42 -24.45 3.06
C ASN A 82 -8.06 -24.13 2.41
N THR A 83 -7.22 -25.14 2.17
CA THR A 83 -5.94 -24.97 1.46
C THR A 83 -6.13 -24.41 0.04
N VAL A 84 -7.18 -24.84 -0.68
CA VAL A 84 -7.48 -24.30 -2.00
C VAL A 84 -7.89 -22.83 -1.90
N TRP A 85 -8.76 -22.48 -0.95
CA TRP A 85 -9.22 -21.10 -0.78
C TRP A 85 -8.12 -20.17 -0.28
N ASP A 86 -7.28 -20.61 0.65
CA ASP A 86 -6.06 -19.91 1.05
C ASP A 86 -5.15 -19.72 -0.16
N GLY A 87 -5.03 -20.74 -1.04
CA GLY A 87 -4.29 -20.62 -2.29
C GLY A 87 -4.83 -19.53 -3.21
N LEU A 88 -6.16 -19.43 -3.37
CA LEU A 88 -6.80 -18.36 -4.15
C LEU A 88 -6.56 -16.98 -3.52
N PHE A 89 -6.64 -16.88 -2.19
CA PHE A 89 -6.27 -15.68 -1.45
C PHE A 89 -4.80 -15.30 -1.69
N HIS A 90 -3.88 -16.27 -1.67
CA HIS A 90 -2.47 -16.03 -2.00
C HIS A 90 -2.25 -15.59 -3.44
N VAL A 91 -3.02 -16.12 -4.40
CA VAL A 91 -2.97 -15.64 -5.79
C VAL A 91 -3.38 -14.17 -5.85
N PHE A 92 -4.45 -13.77 -5.18
CA PHE A 92 -4.87 -12.37 -5.12
C PHE A 92 -3.78 -11.47 -4.53
N THR A 93 -3.25 -11.83 -3.36
CA THR A 93 -2.21 -11.02 -2.68
C THR A 93 -0.93 -10.97 -3.50
N TRP A 94 -0.53 -12.07 -4.15
CA TRP A 94 0.62 -12.12 -5.03
C TRP A 94 0.44 -11.23 -6.27
N VAL A 95 -0.74 -11.23 -6.90
CA VAL A 95 -1.05 -10.30 -8.00
C VAL A 95 -0.96 -8.85 -7.54
N MET A 96 -1.48 -8.51 -6.35
CA MET A 96 -1.37 -7.16 -5.80
C MET A 96 0.09 -6.76 -5.58
N VAL A 97 0.94 -7.65 -5.06
CA VAL A 97 2.38 -7.42 -4.94
C VAL A 97 3.02 -7.17 -6.31
N LEU A 98 2.74 -8.02 -7.31
CA LEU A 98 3.29 -7.86 -8.65
C LEU A 98 2.88 -6.53 -9.31
N VAL A 99 1.61 -6.15 -9.18
CA VAL A 99 1.11 -4.86 -9.69
C VAL A 99 1.80 -3.70 -8.95
N GLY A 100 1.90 -3.76 -7.63
CA GLY A 100 2.60 -2.76 -6.83
C GLY A 100 4.07 -2.61 -7.24
N LEU A 101 4.77 -3.73 -7.46
CA LEU A 101 6.14 -3.76 -7.95
C LEU A 101 6.27 -3.25 -9.39
N ALA A 102 5.33 -3.56 -10.28
CA ALA A 102 5.33 -3.05 -11.65
C ALA A 102 5.13 -1.52 -11.68
N LEU A 103 4.21 -0.99 -10.86
CA LEU A 103 4.01 0.45 -10.69
C LEU A 103 5.28 1.12 -10.14
N LEU A 104 5.92 0.50 -9.14
CA LEU A 104 7.17 0.97 -8.57
C LEU A 104 8.31 0.96 -9.58
N TYR A 105 8.47 -0.12 -10.32
CA TYR A 105 9.49 -0.26 -11.36
C TYR A 105 9.31 0.79 -12.45
N SER A 106 8.08 0.97 -12.95
CA SER A 106 7.75 2.02 -13.93
C SER A 106 8.14 3.40 -13.41
N ARG A 107 7.87 3.69 -12.13
CA ARG A 107 8.24 4.96 -11.51
C ARG A 107 9.75 5.15 -11.42
N VAL A 108 10.48 4.14 -10.96
CA VAL A 108 11.95 4.17 -10.83
C VAL A 108 12.62 4.39 -12.19
N GLN A 109 12.11 3.77 -13.26
CA GLN A 109 12.66 3.97 -14.59
C GLN A 109 12.44 5.40 -15.13
N HIS A 110 11.32 6.03 -14.78
CA HIS A 110 10.98 7.37 -15.26
C HIS A 110 11.36 8.51 -14.30
N SER A 111 11.97 8.23 -13.14
CA SER A 111 12.43 9.28 -12.24
C SER A 111 13.73 8.96 -11.51
N ARG A 112 14.64 9.94 -11.52
CA ARG A 112 16.01 9.84 -11.01
C ARG A 112 16.14 9.90 -9.48
N GLY A 113 15.15 9.40 -8.74
CA GLY A 113 15.08 9.49 -7.28
C GLY A 113 15.22 8.15 -6.57
N ARG A 114 15.76 8.16 -5.34
CA ARG A 114 15.82 7.01 -4.43
C ARG A 114 14.43 6.74 -3.81
N VAL A 115 13.52 6.18 -4.61
CA VAL A 115 12.12 5.93 -4.20
C VAL A 115 12.04 4.95 -3.03
N TRP A 116 12.93 3.96 -2.98
CA TRP A 116 12.92 2.89 -1.96
C TRP A 116 13.24 3.36 -0.54
N THR A 117 14.02 4.44 -0.39
CA THR A 117 14.32 5.05 0.91
C THR A 117 13.28 6.09 1.33
N SER A 118 12.22 6.28 0.53
CA SER A 118 11.20 7.28 0.80
C SER A 118 10.33 6.85 1.97
N ARG A 119 10.30 7.69 3.02
CA ARG A 119 9.33 7.57 4.13
C ARG A 119 7.88 7.61 3.62
N ALA A 120 7.62 8.33 2.52
CA ALA A 120 6.30 8.39 1.91
C ALA A 120 5.87 7.03 1.32
N LEU A 121 6.77 6.32 0.65
CA LEU A 121 6.46 5.00 0.09
C LEU A 121 6.02 4.04 1.19
N TRP A 122 6.86 3.88 2.22
CA TRP A 122 6.56 2.96 3.32
C TRP A 122 5.35 3.38 4.15
N GLY A 123 5.10 4.69 4.27
CA GLY A 123 3.84 5.19 4.85
C GLY A 123 2.61 4.72 4.08
N TRP A 124 2.62 4.82 2.75
CA TRP A 124 1.53 4.32 1.92
C TRP A 124 1.42 2.79 1.88
N VAL A 125 2.54 2.06 2.00
CA VAL A 125 2.54 0.59 2.18
C VAL A 125 1.84 0.20 3.48
N LEU A 126 2.14 0.88 4.59
CA LEU A 126 1.45 0.64 5.87
C LEU A 126 -0.04 0.97 5.78
N VAL A 127 -0.41 2.06 5.09
CA VAL A 127 -1.82 2.37 4.82
C VAL A 127 -2.48 1.25 4.02
N GLY A 128 -1.83 0.73 2.98
CA GLY A 128 -2.35 -0.40 2.20
C GLY A 128 -2.57 -1.66 3.04
N ALA A 129 -1.60 -2.03 3.88
CA ALA A 129 -1.72 -3.17 4.77
C ALA A 129 -2.86 -2.98 5.80
N GLY A 130 -2.99 -1.77 6.36
CA GLY A 130 -4.10 -1.47 7.27
C GLY A 130 -5.47 -1.48 6.58
N VAL A 131 -5.57 -0.97 5.34
CA VAL A 131 -6.78 -1.05 4.53
C VAL A 131 -7.16 -2.49 4.23
N PHE A 132 -6.19 -3.36 3.93
CA PHE A 132 -6.42 -4.79 3.79
C PHE A 132 -7.08 -5.37 5.05
N ASN A 133 -6.49 -5.19 6.23
CA ASN A 133 -7.07 -5.69 7.49
C ASN A 133 -8.47 -5.14 7.77
N LEU A 134 -8.72 -3.86 7.45
CA LEU A 134 -10.03 -3.27 7.69
C LEU A 134 -11.09 -3.82 6.74
N VAL A 135 -10.76 -3.99 5.46
CA VAL A 135 -11.70 -4.52 4.47
C VAL A 135 -11.98 -5.98 4.76
N GLU A 136 -10.94 -6.79 4.94
CA GLU A 136 -11.02 -8.21 5.25
C GLU A 136 -11.80 -8.40 6.58
N GLY A 137 -11.40 -7.74 7.66
CA GLY A 137 -12.09 -7.91 8.94
C GLY A 137 -13.54 -7.42 8.95
N VAL A 138 -13.88 -6.35 8.22
CA VAL A 138 -15.28 -5.90 8.11
C VAL A 138 -16.09 -6.85 7.24
N VAL A 139 -15.58 -7.22 6.06
CA VAL A 139 -16.33 -8.01 5.09
C VAL A 139 -16.39 -9.46 5.54
N ASP A 140 -15.25 -10.10 5.78
CA ASP A 140 -15.16 -11.55 5.95
C ASP A 140 -15.45 -11.98 7.40
N HIS A 141 -15.06 -11.20 8.41
CA HIS A 141 -15.33 -11.56 9.81
C HIS A 141 -16.71 -11.08 10.29
N HIS A 142 -17.15 -9.88 9.89
CA HIS A 142 -18.37 -9.28 10.45
C HIS A 142 -19.58 -9.35 9.53
N ILE A 143 -19.44 -9.02 8.24
CA ILE A 143 -20.57 -9.05 7.30
C ILE A 143 -20.87 -10.50 6.89
N LEU A 144 -19.85 -11.24 6.45
CA LEU A 144 -20.00 -12.62 6.00
C LEU A 144 -19.90 -13.61 7.16
N GLY A 145 -19.00 -13.38 8.12
CA GLY A 145 -18.80 -14.29 9.27
C GLY A 145 -18.12 -15.61 8.90
N ILE A 146 -17.41 -15.66 7.78
CA ILE A 146 -16.82 -16.90 7.25
C ILE A 146 -15.37 -17.14 7.73
N HIS A 147 -14.74 -16.13 8.31
CA HIS A 147 -13.28 -16.07 8.47
C HIS A 147 -12.78 -15.48 9.80
N HIS A 148 -13.43 -15.74 10.94
CA HIS A 148 -12.99 -15.12 12.21
C HIS A 148 -11.50 -15.36 12.50
N VAL A 149 -10.80 -14.34 13.02
CA VAL A 149 -9.33 -14.38 13.27
C VAL A 149 -8.92 -15.57 14.12
N ARG A 150 -9.78 -15.94 15.07
CA ARG A 150 -9.62 -17.14 15.87
C ARG A 150 -10.99 -17.61 16.33
N SER A 151 -11.40 -18.77 15.82
CA SER A 151 -12.66 -19.40 16.19
C SER A 151 -12.68 -19.81 17.68
N GLY A 152 -13.87 -19.81 18.27
CA GLY A 152 -14.11 -20.23 19.66
C GLY A 152 -14.32 -19.08 20.63
N ASP A 153 -13.89 -19.27 21.88
CA ASP A 153 -14.14 -18.29 22.95
C ASP A 153 -13.50 -16.94 22.61
N ASN A 154 -14.30 -15.88 22.76
CA ASN A 154 -13.88 -14.49 22.52
C ASN A 154 -13.56 -14.15 21.05
N GLN A 155 -14.07 -14.89 20.05
CA GLN A 155 -13.83 -14.58 18.62
C GLN A 155 -14.05 -13.10 18.27
N MET A 156 -15.11 -12.49 18.82
CA MET A 156 -15.42 -11.07 18.60
C MET A 156 -14.28 -10.14 19.04
N TRP A 157 -13.59 -10.47 20.15
CA TRP A 157 -12.47 -9.66 20.64
C TRP A 157 -11.23 -9.81 19.76
N TRP A 158 -11.02 -10.98 19.16
CA TRP A 158 -9.95 -11.19 18.18
C TRP A 158 -10.20 -10.38 16.90
N ASP A 159 -11.43 -10.40 16.38
CA ASP A 159 -11.80 -9.63 15.19
C ASP A 159 -11.68 -8.12 15.44
N LEU A 160 -12.14 -7.64 16.59
CA LEU A 160 -11.98 -6.24 16.99
C LEU A 160 -10.50 -5.86 17.15
N GLY A 161 -9.67 -6.75 17.69
CA GLY A 161 -8.22 -6.56 17.77
C GLY A 161 -7.58 -6.43 16.39
N PHE A 162 -8.02 -7.24 15.43
CA PHE A 162 -7.56 -7.19 14.05
C PHE A 162 -7.96 -5.89 13.33
N LEU A 163 -9.21 -5.43 13.51
CA LEU A 163 -9.65 -4.12 13.03
C LEU A 163 -8.88 -2.97 13.69
N ALA A 164 -8.63 -3.06 14.99
CA ALA A 164 -7.85 -2.05 15.71
C ALA A 164 -6.40 -1.99 15.20
N LEU A 165 -5.78 -3.14 14.92
CA LEU A 165 -4.47 -3.20 14.27
C LEU A 165 -4.50 -2.58 12.87
N GLY A 166 -5.52 -2.88 12.06
CA GLY A 166 -5.72 -2.27 10.75
C GLY A 166 -5.81 -0.74 10.82
N ALA A 167 -6.64 -0.22 11.73
CA ALA A 167 -6.76 1.22 11.97
C ALA A 167 -5.45 1.85 12.44
N LEU A 168 -4.70 1.17 13.30
CA LEU A 168 -3.38 1.61 13.77
C LEU A 168 -2.38 1.67 12.61
N LEU A 169 -2.33 0.66 11.74
CA LEU A 169 -1.47 0.63 10.56
C LEU A 169 -1.80 1.79 9.60
N VAL A 170 -3.08 2.06 9.36
CA VAL A 170 -3.51 3.22 8.56
C VAL A 170 -3.05 4.53 9.19
N LEU A 171 -3.28 4.71 10.50
CA LEU A 171 -2.90 5.95 11.20
C LEU A 171 -1.38 6.18 11.17
N VAL A 172 -0.60 5.16 11.53
CA VAL A 172 0.87 5.23 11.54
C VAL A 172 1.41 5.46 10.12
N GLY A 173 0.90 4.73 9.13
CA GLY A 173 1.29 4.89 7.74
C GLY A 173 0.98 6.30 7.22
N TRP A 174 -0.19 6.83 7.54
CA TRP A 174 -0.58 8.19 7.17
C TRP A 174 0.29 9.26 7.83
N LEU A 175 0.60 9.13 9.13
CA LEU A 175 1.51 10.05 9.81
C LEU A 175 2.93 9.96 9.23
N LEU A 176 3.39 8.75 8.90
CA LEU A 176 4.72 8.51 8.33
C LEU A 176 4.89 9.19 6.96
N GLN A 177 3.88 9.07 6.08
CA GLN A 177 3.95 9.71 4.77
C GLN A 177 3.82 11.24 4.85
N ARG A 178 3.04 11.77 5.79
CA ARG A 178 2.97 13.23 6.02
C ARG A 178 4.30 13.83 6.49
N GLY A 179 5.06 13.05 7.26
CA GLY A 179 6.39 13.45 7.73
C GLY A 179 7.50 13.33 6.68
N ALA A 180 7.19 12.93 5.44
CA ALA A 180 8.18 12.85 4.37
C ALA A 180 8.43 14.24 3.77
N SER A 181 9.54 14.88 4.13
CA SER A 181 9.99 16.10 3.46
C SER A 181 10.58 15.77 2.08
N TYR A 182 10.01 16.33 1.02
CA TYR A 182 10.67 16.37 -0.29
C TYR A 182 11.83 17.36 -0.20
N ARG A 183 13.04 16.87 0.12
CA ARG A 183 14.24 17.70 -0.02
C ARG A 183 14.60 17.70 -1.50
N ASP A 184 14.33 18.81 -2.18
CA ASP A 184 14.85 19.05 -3.52
C ASP A 184 16.39 19.01 -3.47
N PRO A 185 17.02 18.03 -4.12
CA PRO A 185 18.48 17.93 -4.14
C PRO A 185 19.10 19.15 -4.85
N GLU A 186 18.40 19.71 -5.84
CA GLU A 186 18.88 20.87 -6.60
C GLU A 186 18.91 22.16 -5.78
N LEU A 187 17.90 22.41 -4.93
CA LEU A 187 17.90 23.55 -4.01
C LEU A 187 19.00 23.43 -2.95
N SER A 188 19.32 22.21 -2.51
CA SER A 188 20.42 21.97 -1.57
C SER A 188 21.80 22.16 -2.22
N ALA A 189 21.95 21.73 -3.48
CA ALA A 189 23.17 21.92 -4.26
C ALA A 189 23.39 23.39 -4.67
N ALA A 190 22.31 24.14 -4.93
CA ALA A 190 22.37 25.57 -5.21
C ALA A 190 22.78 26.39 -3.97
N ARG A 191 22.23 26.06 -2.78
CA ARG A 191 22.63 26.69 -1.52
C ARG A 191 24.11 26.46 -1.18
N GLY A 192 24.61 25.23 -1.35
CA GLY A 192 26.01 24.92 -1.07
C GLY A 192 27.01 25.60 -2.02
N ARG A 193 26.60 25.96 -3.24
CA ARG A 193 27.44 26.73 -4.18
C ARG A 193 27.42 28.23 -3.92
N GLY A 194 26.32 28.78 -3.43
CA GLY A 194 26.21 30.21 -3.08
C GLY A 194 26.97 30.59 -1.81
N GLU A 195 27.23 29.64 -0.90
CA GLU A 195 28.02 29.87 0.33
C GLU A 195 29.54 29.76 0.12
N GLN A 196 30.00 29.33 -1.07
CA GLN A 196 31.42 29.18 -1.41
C GLN A 196 31.95 30.26 -2.37
N ALA A 197 31.11 31.21 -2.79
CA ALA A 197 31.46 32.36 -3.64
C ALA A 197 31.49 33.65 -2.81
#